data_AF-A0A7J3KQL5-F1
#
_entry.id   AF-A0A7J3KQL5-F1
#
_cell.length_a   1.000
_cell.length_b   1.000
_cell.length_c   1.000
_cell.angle_alpha   90.00
_cell.angle_beta   90.00
_cell.angle_gamma   90.00
#
_symmetry.space_group_name_H-M   'P 1'
#
loop_
_entity.id
_entity.type
_entity.pdbx_description
1 polymer ?
#
loop_
_entity_poly.entity_id
_entity_poly.type
_entity_poly.pdbx_seq_one_letter_code
_entity_poly.pdbx_strand_id
1 'polypeptide(L)' 'MYDIESVRKKLEELEREKDRIIEEFRKLEERRNSGAISEDEYRKERYRLERRAVEVMDRIAQLRFMAGYV' A
#
# COMPACT_ATOMS: atom_id res chain seq x y z
N MET A 1 12.53 12.68 -21.17
CA MET A 1 13.22 11.78 -20.23
C MET A 1 12.70 12.11 -18.85
N TYR A 2 12.13 11.15 -18.11
CA TYR A 2 11.71 11.42 -16.74
C TYR A 2 12.95 11.87 -15.94
N ASP A 3 12.84 12.99 -15.24
CA ASP A 3 13.88 13.44 -14.33
C ASP A 3 14.04 12.39 -13.20
N ILE A 4 15.26 11.92 -13.00
CA ILE A 4 15.59 10.84 -12.05
C ILE A 4 15.22 11.27 -10.62
N GLU A 5 15.37 12.55 -10.29
CA GLU A 5 14.94 13.10 -9.00
C GLU A 5 13.43 13.00 -8.83
N SER A 6 12.67 13.36 -9.86
CA SER A 6 11.20 13.25 -9.86
C SER A 6 10.73 11.79 -9.68
N VAL A 7 11.41 10.82 -10.30
CA VAL A 7 11.08 9.38 -10.12
C VAL A 7 11.41 8.90 -8.71
N ARG A 8 12.57 9.28 -8.17
CA ARG A 8 12.97 8.94 -6.79
C ARG A 8 11.98 9.47 -5.76
N LYS A 9 11.60 10.75 -5.87
CA LYS A 9 10.60 11.36 -4.98
C LYS A 9 9.28 10.60 -5.06
N LYS A 10 8.85 10.21 -6.27
CA LYS A 10 7.61 9.47 -6.43
C LYS A 10 7.65 8.06 -5.82
N LEU A 11 8.79 7.38 -5.93
CA LEU A 11 9.03 6.10 -5.28
C LEU A 11 8.95 6.23 -3.76
N GLU A 12 9.60 7.24 -3.16
CA GLU A 12 9.53 7.48 -1.71
C GLU A 12 8.10 7.73 -1.22
N GLU A 13 7.28 8.48 -1.99
CA GLU A 13 5.87 8.70 -1.66
C GLU A 13 5.08 7.39 -1.62
N LEU A 14 5.28 6.51 -2.62
CA LEU A 14 4.61 5.22 -2.71
C LEU A 14 5.10 4.25 -1.64
N GLU A 15 6.38 4.27 -1.30
CA GLU A 15 6.93 3.44 -0.21
C GLU A 15 6.33 3.85 1.13
N ARG A 16 6.19 5.15 1.40
CA ARG A 16 5.46 5.65 2.58
C ARG A 16 3.98 5.26 2.56
N GLU A 17 3.36 5.23 1.38
CA GLU A 17 1.98 4.76 1.26
C GLU A 17 1.82 3.28 1.56
N LYS A 18 2.74 2.44 1.05
CA LYS A 18 2.82 1.02 1.38
C LYS A 18 2.95 0.82 2.90
N ASP A 19 3.82 1.58 3.55
CA ASP A 19 3.99 1.49 5.01
C ASP A 19 2.73 1.91 5.78
N ARG A 20 2.02 2.95 5.30
CA ARG A 20 0.71 3.34 5.85
C ARG A 20 -0.32 2.23 5.70
N ILE A 21 -0.38 1.55 4.55
CA ILE A 21 -1.30 0.44 4.31
C ILE A 21 -0.99 -0.73 5.25
N ILE A 22 0.28 -1.05 5.48
CA ILE A 22 0.69 -2.08 6.46
C ILE A 22 0.17 -1.73 7.86
N GLU A 23 0.28 -0.47 8.25
CA GLU A 23 -0.23 0.00 9.54
C GLU A 23 -1.77 -0.04 9.62
N GLU A 24 -2.46 0.28 8.52
CA GLU A 24 -3.92 0.12 8.42
C GLU A 24 -4.35 -1.36 8.57
N PHE A 25 -3.60 -2.30 7.97
CA PHE A 25 -3.84 -3.73 8.18
C PHE A 25 -3.68 -4.14 9.64
N ARG A 26 -2.62 -3.69 10.32
CA ARG A 26 -2.41 -3.98 11.75
C ARG A 26 -3.58 -3.49 12.60
N LYS A 27 -4.02 -2.25 12.38
CA LYS A 27 -5.18 -1.67 13.09
C LYS A 27 -6.47 -2.42 12.78
N LEU A 28 -6.64 -2.90 11.55
CA LEU A 28 -7.81 -3.70 11.17
C LEU A 28 -7.83 -5.04 11.93
N GLU A 29 -6.68 -5.71 12.06
CA GLU A 29 -6.55 -6.92 12.87
C GLU A 29 -6.82 -6.66 14.36
N GLU A 30 -6.30 -5.58 14.93
CA GLU A 30 -6.59 -5.18 16.31
C GLU A 30 -8.08 -4.96 16.55
N ARG A 31 -8.76 -4.27 15.63
CA ARG A 31 -10.21 -4.04 15.69
C ARG A 31 -11.00 -5.35 15.60
N ARG A 32 -10.57 -6.29 14.75
CA ARG A 32 -11.17 -7.62 14.67
C ARG A 32 -10.98 -8.41 15.97
N ASN A 33 -9.76 -8.45 16.48
CA ASN A 33 -9.39 -9.22 17.67
C ASN A 33 -10.06 -8.70 18.94
N SER A 34 -10.29 -7.39 19.03
CA SER A 34 -11.05 -6.77 20.12
C SER A 34 -12.57 -6.93 19.99
N GLY A 35 -13.06 -7.51 18.89
CA GLY A 35 -14.50 -7.63 18.62
C GLY A 35 -15.18 -6.31 18.26
N ALA A 36 -14.40 -5.25 17.96
CA ALA A 36 -14.93 -3.93 17.62
C ALA A 36 -15.57 -3.87 16.23
N ILE A 37 -15.36 -4.89 15.39
CA ILE A 37 -15.95 -5.01 14.06
C ILE A 37 -16.49 -6.42 13.82
N SER A 38 -17.53 -6.51 13.00
CA SER A 38 -18.05 -7.80 12.53
C SER A 38 -17.09 -8.46 11.53
N GLU A 39 -17.23 -9.77 11.34
CA GLU A 39 -16.46 -10.52 10.33
C GLU A 39 -16.74 -10.00 8.90
N ASP A 40 -17.98 -9.57 8.60
CA ASP A 40 -18.33 -8.98 7.31
C ASP A 40 -17.71 -7.60 7.10
N GLU A 41 -17.69 -6.76 8.14
CA GLU A 41 -17.00 -5.46 8.10
C GLU A 41 -15.49 -5.65 7.91
N TYR A 42 -14.89 -6.58 8.68
CA TYR A 42 -13.49 -6.94 8.54
C TYR A 42 -13.16 -7.39 7.11
N ARG A 43 -13.96 -8.30 6.53
CA ARG A 43 -13.74 -8.76 5.14
C ARG A 43 -13.80 -7.65 4.12
N LYS A 44 -14.78 -6.74 4.23
CA LYS A 44 -14.93 -5.60 3.31
C LYS A 44 -13.75 -4.63 3.40
N GLU A 45 -13.34 -4.27 4.62
CA GLU A 45 -12.22 -3.37 4.85
C GLU A 45 -10.90 -4.02 4.44
N ARG A 46 -10.69 -5.30 4.75
CA ARG A 46 -9.49 -6.05 4.34
C ARG A 46 -9.36 -6.08 2.83
N TYR A 47 -10.44 -6.40 2.12
CA TYR A 47 -10.43 -6.41 0.65
C TYR A 47 -10.12 -5.04 0.04
N ARG A 48 -10.58 -3.96 0.68
CA ARG A 48 -10.24 -2.58 0.25
C ARG A 48 -8.74 -2.31 0.43
N LEU A 49 -8.18 -2.68 1.57
CA LEU A 49 -6.75 -2.51 1.86
C LEU A 49 -5.87 -3.37 0.93
N GLU A 50 -6.27 -4.62 0.67
CA GLU A 50 -5.57 -5.53 -0.25
C GLU A 50 -5.48 -4.94 -1.66
N ARG A 51 -6.59 -4.41 -2.21
CA ARG A 51 -6.59 -3.77 -3.52
C ARG A 51 -5.66 -2.56 -3.57
N ARG A 52 -5.74 -1.70 -2.56
CA ARG A 52 -4.87 -0.50 -2.47
C ARG A 52 -3.40 -0.90 -2.35
N ALA A 53 -3.09 -1.95 -1.59
CA ALA A 53 -1.72 -2.48 -1.50
C ALA A 53 -1.20 -2.94 -2.86
N VAL A 54 -2.00 -3.74 -3.59
CA VAL A 54 -1.63 -4.24 -4.93
C VAL A 54 -1.37 -3.08 -5.89
N GLU A 55 -2.24 -2.07 -5.93
CA GLU A 55 -2.07 -0.90 -6.80
C GLU A 55 -0.80 -0.09 -6.48
N VAL A 56 -0.50 0.11 -5.20
CA VAL A 56 0.72 0.82 -4.78
C VAL A 56 1.96 0.01 -5.14
N MET A 57 1.95 -1.30 -4.88
CA MET A 57 3.08 -2.18 -5.21
C MET A 57 3.32 -2.27 -6.72
N ASP A 58 2.26 -2.34 -7.52
CA ASP A 58 2.34 -2.33 -8.99
C ASP A 58 2.96 -1.02 -9.50
N ARG A 59 2.52 0.14 -8.97
CA ARG A 59 3.13 1.44 -9.32
C ARG A 59 4.60 1.54 -8.93
N ILE A 60 4.98 1.00 -7.77
CA ILE A 60 6.40 0.92 -7.36
C ILE A 60 7.18 0.08 -8.36
N ALA A 61 6.66 -1.09 -8.74
CA ALA A 61 7.31 -1.98 -9.70
C ALA A 61 7.50 -1.31 -11.06
N GLN A 62 6.46 -0.65 -11.58
CA GLN A 62 6.51 0.10 -12.84
C GLN A 62 7.55 1.22 -12.80
N LEU A 63 7.58 2.02 -11.73
CA LEU A 63 8.56 3.11 -11.61
C LEU A 63 9.98 2.59 -11.45
N ARG A 64 10.19 1.49 -10.72
CA ARG A 64 11.50 0.85 -10.62
C ARG A 64 11.99 0.32 -11.97
N PHE A 65 11.10 -0.29 -12.74
CA PHE A 65 11.38 -0.73 -14.10
C PHE A 65 11.74 0.44 -15.03
N MET A 66 10.94 1.52 -15.02
CA MET A 66 11.21 2.72 -15.83
C MET A 66 12.52 3.43 -15.44
N ALA A 67 12.92 3.35 -14.17
CA ALA A 67 14.17 3.90 -13.67
C ALA A 67 15.41 3.02 -13.95
N GLY A 68 15.22 1.81 -14.51
CA GLY A 68 16.29 0.84 -14.71
C GLY A 68 16.85 0.25 -13.40
N TYR A 69 16.06 0.24 -12.33
CA TYR A 69 16.42 -0.44 -11.08
C TYR A 69 16.20 -1.97 -11.15
N VAL A 70 15.53 -2.46 -12.20
CA VAL A 70 15.19 -3.86 -12.47
C VAL A 70 15.39 -4.13 -13.95
#